data_AF-A0A1F1SLQ1-F1
#
_entry.id   AF-A0A1F1SLQ1-F1
#
_cell.length_a   1.000
_cell.length_b   1.000
_cell.length_c   1.000
_cell.angle_alpha   90.00
_cell.angle_beta   90.00
_cell.angle_gamma   90.00
#
_symmetry.space_group_name_H-M   'P 1'
#
loop_
_entity.id
_entity.type
_entity.pdbx_description
1 polymer ?
#
loop_
_entity_poly.entity_id
_entity_poly.type
_entity_poly.pdbx_seq_one_letter_code
_entity_poly.pdbx_strand_id
1 'polypeptide(L)'
;MDRGNKPNRLLWVLGGAAVAAFLIILGLYIAYFKNLSVTNDSATWGTFGDYLGGTLNPIISFLALIGLLYTIHQQAQEMQATRKELKQAAEQQRQQVEQQSRQSEIFNLQQFESTFFSLLEQHNKVIEKVETDIAKINGDIESRYKGLDTITEAQPSEKMSNYHAIEIINHNHTLKGYFDLLFQMLKFICISLSKRDENKEPANNDEKNTKIKIEDFLENSVEIRQKISTKYINIQEQLYSDILRSFIPNEILKLLALYCLTPDKYSENKDLETPYIFQGLLNRYKLLKQLQLDLKTSEILNSEKRILDSSEVENFVKNNPQDKIIHFLILTSYKDTADALRENSILKKLKSKFREKLDQSINNCIKKYKDSQQEHRKIFLRKLNTLNDPFEYLHISEVYDFHVKSKSQHPLKFYDLELSDIEITNDDFDTWKNKYIKVLREKITTCEENINKPDIDLKRLENNKKAWLEFLQIEDN
;
A
#
# COMPACT_ATOMS: atom_id res chain seq x y z
N MET A 1 26.06 -42.20 -43.04
CA MET A 1 26.86 -43.44 -43.09
C MET A 1 25.93 -44.56 -43.52
N ASP A 2 25.95 -44.85 -44.81
CA ASP A 2 25.13 -45.86 -45.46
C ASP A 2 25.68 -47.25 -45.11
N ARG A 3 24.96 -48.01 -44.28
CA ARG A 3 25.18 -49.45 -44.12
C ARG A 3 24.03 -50.16 -44.82
N GLY A 4 24.12 -50.13 -46.16
CA GLY A 4 23.28 -50.91 -47.04
C GLY A 4 23.13 -52.35 -46.54
N ASN A 5 21.87 -52.75 -46.49
CA ASN A 5 21.36 -54.08 -46.19
C ASN A 5 22.12 -55.12 -47.03
N LYS A 6 23.18 -55.72 -46.49
CA LYS A 6 23.87 -56.83 -47.16
C LYS A 6 22.91 -58.02 -47.09
N PRO A 7 22.57 -58.67 -48.22
CA PRO A 7 21.75 -59.87 -48.16
C PRO A 7 22.42 -60.87 -47.23
N ASN A 8 21.69 -61.34 -46.21
CA ASN A 8 22.21 -62.20 -45.15
C ASN A 8 22.90 -63.41 -45.77
N ARG A 9 24.25 -63.35 -45.86
CA ARG A 9 25.09 -64.41 -46.42
C ARG A 9 24.79 -65.77 -45.76
N LEU A 10 24.35 -65.73 -44.50
CA LEU A 10 23.90 -66.89 -43.75
C LEU A 10 22.68 -67.59 -44.37
N LEU A 11 21.67 -66.85 -44.87
CA LEU A 11 20.50 -67.45 -45.52
C LEU A 11 20.89 -68.15 -46.83
N TRP A 12 21.81 -67.56 -47.60
CA TRP A 12 22.36 -68.20 -48.80
C TRP A 12 23.20 -69.44 -48.49
N VAL A 13 23.97 -69.41 -47.40
CA VAL A 13 24.75 -70.57 -46.93
C VAL A 13 23.84 -71.69 -46.42
N LEU A 14 22.81 -71.38 -45.65
CA LEU A 14 21.83 -72.35 -45.16
C LEU A 14 21.01 -72.97 -46.30
N GLY A 15 20.58 -72.16 -47.27
CA GLY A 15 19.91 -72.64 -48.47
C GLY A 15 20.80 -73.53 -49.33
N GLY A 16 22.07 -73.14 -49.52
CA GLY A 16 23.06 -73.97 -50.22
C GLY A 16 23.34 -75.30 -49.52
N ALA A 17 23.44 -75.30 -48.18
CA ALA A 17 23.62 -76.50 -47.39
C ALA A 17 22.42 -77.46 -47.49
N ALA A 18 21.19 -76.94 -47.52
CA ALA A 18 19.98 -77.74 -47.71
C ALA A 18 19.97 -78.43 -49.09
N VAL A 19 20.31 -77.68 -50.15
CA VAL A 19 20.40 -78.22 -51.52
C VAL A 19 21.51 -79.27 -51.63
N ALA A 20 22.68 -79.03 -51.01
CA ALA A 20 23.77 -79.99 -51.00
C ALA A 20 23.39 -81.29 -50.27
N ALA A 21 22.73 -81.21 -49.11
CA ALA A 21 22.25 -82.38 -48.38
C ALA A 21 21.24 -83.19 -49.21
N PHE A 22 20.33 -82.52 -49.91
CA PHE A 22 19.39 -83.15 -50.85
C PHE A 22 20.12 -83.91 -51.97
N LEU A 23 21.09 -83.27 -52.63
CA LEU A 23 21.85 -83.88 -53.73
C LEU A 23 22.71 -85.06 -53.26
N ILE A 24 23.28 -84.99 -52.05
CA ILE A 24 24.07 -86.09 -51.47
C ILE A 24 23.19 -87.31 -51.20
N ILE A 25 22.03 -87.12 -50.57
CA ILE A 25 21.09 -88.21 -50.26
C ILE A 25 20.52 -88.82 -51.56
N LEU A 26 20.16 -87.98 -52.53
CA LEU A 26 19.72 -88.41 -53.85
C LEU A 26 20.82 -89.20 -54.59
N GLY A 27 22.07 -88.73 -54.54
CA GLY A 27 23.22 -89.39 -55.15
C GLY A 27 23.54 -90.75 -54.51
N LEU A 28 23.51 -90.83 -53.17
CA LEU A 28 23.71 -92.09 -52.44
C LEU A 28 22.59 -93.11 -52.74
N TYR A 29 21.35 -92.65 -52.83
CA TYR A 29 20.23 -93.49 -53.24
C TYR A 29 20.41 -94.06 -54.66
N ILE A 30 20.69 -93.20 -55.64
CA ILE A 30 20.92 -93.62 -57.03
C ILE A 30 22.09 -94.60 -57.11
N ALA A 31 23.17 -94.39 -56.34
CA ALA A 31 24.34 -95.25 -56.32
C ALA A 31 24.07 -96.64 -55.72
N TYR A 32 23.28 -96.72 -54.65
CA TYR A 32 22.99 -97.98 -53.94
C TYR A 32 21.92 -98.84 -54.64
N PHE A 33 20.95 -98.22 -55.34
CA PHE A 33 19.85 -98.90 -56.03
C PHE A 33 20.05 -99.09 -57.54
N LYS A 34 21.30 -99.04 -58.04
CA LYS A 34 21.68 -99.02 -59.47
C LYS A 34 21.16 -100.16 -60.36
N ASN A 35 20.46 -101.17 -59.83
CA ASN A 35 20.09 -102.38 -60.57
C ASN A 35 18.61 -102.79 -60.43
N LEU A 36 17.69 -101.84 -60.49
CA LEU A 36 16.25 -102.12 -60.57
C LEU A 36 15.64 -101.42 -61.79
N SER A 37 14.99 -102.21 -62.65
CA SER A 37 14.08 -101.74 -63.69
C SER A 37 13.01 -100.84 -63.07
N VAL A 38 12.70 -99.72 -63.72
CA VAL A 38 11.64 -98.78 -63.32
C VAL A 38 10.36 -99.57 -63.05
N THR A 39 10.01 -99.74 -61.77
CA THR A 39 8.81 -100.48 -61.37
C THR A 39 7.58 -99.61 -61.58
N ASN A 40 6.52 -100.19 -62.15
CA ASN A 40 5.20 -99.56 -62.28
C ASN A 40 4.37 -99.67 -60.98
N ASP A 41 4.94 -100.24 -59.91
CA ASP A 41 4.28 -100.38 -58.62
C ASP A 41 4.42 -99.09 -57.78
N SER A 42 3.29 -98.43 -57.57
CA SER A 42 3.20 -97.19 -56.80
C SER A 42 3.64 -97.34 -55.35
N ALA A 43 3.62 -98.55 -54.77
CA ALA A 43 4.01 -98.77 -53.38
C ALA A 43 5.51 -98.55 -53.14
N THR A 44 6.36 -98.97 -54.07
CA THR A 44 7.83 -98.80 -53.97
C THR A 44 8.25 -97.33 -54.06
N TRP A 45 7.56 -96.55 -54.90
CA TRP A 45 7.73 -95.09 -54.94
C TRP A 45 7.27 -94.41 -53.65
N GLY A 46 6.26 -94.95 -52.99
CA GLY A 46 5.85 -94.53 -51.64
C GLY A 46 6.96 -94.72 -50.61
N THR A 47 7.55 -95.92 -50.52
CA THR A 47 8.64 -96.22 -49.56
C THR A 47 9.90 -95.38 -49.82
N PHE A 48 10.20 -95.07 -51.09
CA PHE A 48 11.28 -94.15 -51.43
C PHE A 48 10.99 -92.72 -50.96
N GLY A 49 9.76 -92.24 -51.22
CA GLY A 49 9.28 -90.96 -50.69
C GLY A 49 9.39 -90.89 -49.17
N ASP A 50 9.10 -91.99 -48.47
CA ASP A 50 9.20 -92.10 -47.01
C ASP A 50 10.65 -92.04 -46.51
N TYR A 51 11.62 -92.66 -47.21
CA TYR A 51 13.04 -92.59 -46.84
C TYR A 51 13.65 -91.20 -47.09
N LEU A 52 13.37 -90.61 -48.27
CA LEU A 52 13.79 -89.24 -48.58
C LEU A 52 13.14 -88.25 -47.62
N GLY A 53 11.82 -88.33 -47.44
CA GLY A 53 11.07 -87.49 -46.51
C GLY A 53 11.54 -87.68 -45.07
N GLY A 54 11.77 -88.92 -44.64
CA GLY A 54 12.22 -89.24 -43.28
C GLY A 54 13.63 -88.73 -42.94
N THR A 55 14.51 -88.62 -43.93
CA THR A 55 15.89 -88.13 -43.73
C THR A 55 16.00 -86.62 -43.98
N LEU A 56 15.34 -86.10 -45.02
CA LEU A 56 15.42 -84.69 -45.40
C LEU A 56 14.55 -83.80 -44.52
N ASN A 57 13.36 -84.24 -44.10
CA ASN A 57 12.48 -83.39 -43.29
C ASN A 57 13.14 -82.96 -41.97
N PRO A 58 13.83 -83.83 -41.20
CA PRO A 58 14.54 -83.39 -40.00
C PRO A 58 15.66 -82.38 -40.28
N ILE A 59 16.44 -82.57 -41.36
CA ILE A 59 17.54 -81.67 -41.74
C ILE A 59 16.98 -80.30 -42.16
N ILE A 60 15.98 -80.29 -43.05
CA ILE A 60 15.31 -79.07 -43.51
C ILE A 60 14.63 -78.36 -42.33
N SER A 61 13.96 -79.09 -41.44
CA SER A 61 13.29 -78.51 -40.26
C SER A 61 14.30 -77.90 -39.28
N PHE A 62 15.47 -78.52 -39.10
CA PHE A 62 16.54 -77.99 -38.26
C PHE A 62 17.17 -76.72 -38.85
N LEU A 63 17.44 -76.71 -40.16
CA LEU A 63 17.93 -75.52 -40.87
C LEU A 63 16.89 -74.38 -40.83
N ALA A 64 15.60 -74.70 -40.96
CA ALA A 64 14.51 -73.74 -40.80
C ALA A 64 14.45 -73.18 -39.37
N LEU A 65 14.64 -74.01 -38.34
CA LEU A 65 14.72 -73.58 -36.94
C LEU A 65 15.91 -72.63 -36.71
N ILE A 66 17.10 -72.93 -37.26
CA ILE A 66 18.27 -72.04 -37.18
C ILE A 66 17.98 -70.70 -37.87
N GLY A 67 17.39 -70.72 -39.06
CA GLY A 67 17.00 -69.51 -39.78
C GLY A 67 16.00 -68.66 -38.99
N LEU A 68 15.03 -69.31 -38.33
CA LEU A 68 14.06 -68.65 -37.46
C LEU A 68 14.73 -68.05 -36.22
N LEU A 69 15.61 -68.80 -35.53
CA LEU A 69 16.34 -68.29 -34.35
C LEU A 69 17.23 -67.10 -34.70
N TYR A 70 17.91 -67.14 -35.86
CA TYR A 70 18.69 -66.01 -36.34
C TYR A 70 17.82 -64.79 -36.64
N THR A 71 16.66 -65.00 -37.26
CA THR A 71 15.69 -63.93 -37.53
C THR A 71 15.18 -63.31 -36.23
N ILE A 72 14.83 -64.12 -35.23
CA ILE A 72 14.42 -63.66 -33.90
C ILE A 72 15.55 -62.87 -33.23
N HIS A 73 16.80 -63.33 -33.34
CA HIS A 73 17.96 -62.63 -32.79
C HIS A 73 18.15 -61.25 -33.44
N GLN A 74 18.07 -61.18 -34.77
CA GLN A 74 18.17 -59.93 -35.52
C GLN A 74 17.04 -58.96 -35.16
N GLN A 75 15.80 -59.46 -35.10
CA GLN A 75 14.64 -58.68 -34.67
C GLN A 75 14.82 -58.14 -33.24
N ALA A 76 15.36 -58.95 -32.32
CA ALA A 76 15.64 -58.50 -30.95
C ALA A 76 16.70 -57.39 -30.90
N GLN A 77 17.74 -57.45 -31.73
CA GLN A 77 18.75 -56.38 -31.83
C GLN A 77 18.15 -55.09 -32.39
N GLU A 78 17.34 -55.16 -33.45
CA GLU A 78 16.66 -54.00 -34.03
C GLU A 78 15.70 -53.37 -33.01
N MET A 79 14.92 -54.17 -32.29
CA MET A 79 14.06 -53.65 -31.21
C MET A 79 14.86 -52.96 -30.10
N GLN A 80 16.04 -53.47 -29.74
CA GLN A 80 16.90 -52.81 -28.76
C GLN A 80 17.45 -51.48 -29.30
N ALA A 81 17.88 -51.43 -30.56
CA ALA A 81 18.33 -50.19 -31.21
C ALA A 81 17.21 -49.15 -31.28
N THR A 82 16.01 -49.54 -31.73
CA THR A 82 14.82 -48.68 -31.78
C THR A 82 14.46 -48.16 -30.38
N ARG A 83 14.48 -49.01 -29.35
CA ARG A 83 14.24 -48.57 -27.96
C ARG A 83 15.27 -47.55 -27.50
N LYS A 84 16.54 -47.68 -27.91
CA LYS A 84 17.60 -46.74 -27.57
C LYS A 84 17.39 -45.39 -28.26
N GLU A 85 17.07 -45.39 -29.56
CA GLU A 85 16.77 -44.17 -30.31
C GLU A 85 15.54 -43.45 -29.77
N LEU A 86 14.46 -44.17 -29.45
CA LEU A 86 13.27 -43.59 -28.84
C LEU A 86 13.56 -42.95 -27.47
N LYS A 87 14.42 -43.58 -26.65
CA LYS A 87 14.85 -42.98 -25.38
C LYS A 87 15.66 -41.70 -25.59
N GLN A 88 16.56 -41.69 -26.57
CA GLN A 88 17.34 -40.50 -26.91
C GLN A 88 16.45 -39.37 -27.46
N ALA A 89 15.50 -39.70 -28.34
CA ALA A 89 14.54 -38.74 -28.87
C ALA A 89 13.65 -38.15 -27.76
N ALA A 90 13.17 -38.98 -26.82
CA ALA A 90 12.39 -38.51 -25.67
C ALA A 90 13.21 -37.56 -24.77
N GLU A 91 14.49 -37.84 -24.56
CA GLU A 91 15.38 -36.98 -23.78
C GLU A 91 15.66 -35.64 -24.50
N GLN A 92 15.93 -35.67 -25.80
CA GLN A 92 16.10 -34.46 -26.61
C GLN A 92 14.82 -33.60 -26.61
N GLN A 93 13.65 -34.23 -26.72
CA GLN A 93 12.36 -33.54 -26.65
C GLN A 93 12.15 -32.87 -25.28
N ARG A 94 12.52 -33.54 -24.18
CA ARG A 94 12.47 -32.93 -22.83
C ARG A 94 13.36 -31.70 -22.73
N GLN A 95 14.60 -31.80 -23.19
CA GLN A 95 15.53 -30.67 -23.21
C GLN A 95 15.01 -29.52 -24.08
N GLN A 96 14.41 -29.83 -25.22
CA GLN A 96 13.83 -28.82 -26.11
C GLN A 96 12.64 -28.10 -25.45
N VAL A 97 11.74 -28.82 -24.76
CA VAL A 97 10.63 -28.22 -24.01
C VAL A 97 11.16 -27.32 -22.89
N GLU A 98 12.19 -27.74 -22.16
CA GLU A 98 12.82 -26.92 -21.12
C GLU A 98 13.48 -25.65 -21.69
N GLN A 99 14.18 -25.77 -22.82
CA GLN A 99 14.76 -24.62 -23.52
C GLN A 99 13.68 -23.67 -24.04
N GLN A 100 12.59 -24.20 -24.60
CA GLN A 100 11.46 -23.39 -25.07
C GLN A 100 10.77 -22.66 -23.92
N SER A 101 10.63 -23.31 -22.77
CA SER A 101 10.11 -22.68 -21.55
C SER A 101 10.98 -21.50 -21.11
N ARG A 102 12.31 -21.70 -21.03
CA ARG A 102 13.26 -20.63 -20.68
C ARG A 102 13.24 -19.50 -21.70
N GLN A 103 13.17 -19.80 -22.99
CA GLN A 103 13.07 -18.77 -24.04
C GLN A 103 11.77 -17.96 -23.91
N SER A 104 10.65 -18.62 -23.61
CA SER A 104 9.37 -17.94 -23.35
C SER A 104 9.46 -16.99 -22.16
N GLU A 105 10.11 -17.40 -21.06
CA GLU A 105 10.33 -16.54 -19.89
C GLU A 105 11.19 -15.32 -20.21
N ILE A 106 12.30 -15.50 -20.94
CA ILE A 106 13.17 -14.41 -21.38
C ILE A 106 12.41 -13.45 -22.30
N PHE A 107 11.66 -13.98 -23.27
CA PHE A 107 10.87 -13.18 -24.19
C PHE A 107 9.81 -12.35 -23.47
N ASN A 108 9.07 -12.95 -22.53
CA ASN A 108 8.06 -12.24 -21.73
C ASN A 108 8.69 -11.11 -20.90
N LEU A 109 9.88 -11.35 -20.33
CA LEU A 109 10.60 -10.32 -19.58
C LEU A 109 11.07 -9.19 -20.50
N GLN A 110 11.61 -9.49 -21.69
CA GLN A 110 12.01 -8.48 -22.67
C GLN A 110 10.83 -7.63 -23.15
N GLN A 111 9.67 -8.26 -23.40
CA GLN A 111 8.45 -7.54 -23.78
C GLN A 111 7.98 -6.61 -22.65
N PHE A 112 8.01 -7.10 -21.40
CA PHE A 112 7.73 -6.28 -20.24
C PHE A 112 8.70 -5.09 -20.15
N GLU A 113 10.01 -5.33 -20.23
CA GLU A 113 11.05 -4.29 -20.12
C GLU A 113 10.89 -3.23 -21.20
N SER A 114 10.67 -3.64 -22.45
CA SER A 114 10.42 -2.72 -23.56
C SER A 114 9.20 -1.85 -23.31
N THR A 115 8.12 -2.41 -22.76
CA THR A 115 6.90 -1.67 -22.44
C THR A 115 7.13 -0.73 -21.25
N PHE A 116 7.79 -1.22 -20.20
CA PHE A 116 8.10 -0.46 -19.00
C PHE A 116 8.98 0.75 -19.32
N PHE A 117 10.07 0.58 -20.08
CA PHE A 117 10.96 1.70 -20.42
C PHE A 117 10.29 2.70 -21.37
N SER A 118 9.42 2.24 -22.27
CA SER A 118 8.58 3.14 -23.08
C SER A 118 7.63 3.97 -22.21
N LEU A 119 6.96 3.35 -21.24
CA LEU A 119 6.13 4.07 -20.27
C LEU A 119 6.93 5.02 -19.38
N LEU A 120 8.16 4.64 -18.98
CA LEU A 120 9.06 5.48 -18.21
C LEU A 120 9.52 6.71 -19.02
N GLU A 121 9.76 6.54 -20.33
CA GLU A 121 10.05 7.66 -21.21
C GLU A 121 8.85 8.62 -21.33
N GLN A 122 7.62 8.08 -21.44
CA GLN A 122 6.41 8.90 -21.43
C GLN A 122 6.21 9.62 -20.08
N HIS A 123 6.47 8.92 -18.97
CA HIS A 123 6.44 9.48 -17.63
C HIS A 123 7.35 10.70 -17.51
N ASN A 124 8.61 10.60 -17.95
CA ASN A 124 9.55 11.72 -17.94
C ASN A 124 9.06 12.91 -18.78
N LYS A 125 8.47 12.66 -19.96
CA LYS A 125 7.89 13.72 -20.82
C LYS A 125 6.68 14.41 -20.20
N VAL A 126 5.89 13.70 -19.41
CA VAL A 126 4.71 14.27 -18.73
C VAL A 126 5.13 15.05 -17.49
N ILE A 127 6.18 14.63 -16.77
CA ILE A 127 6.72 15.37 -15.62
C ILE A 127 7.04 16.82 -16.00
N GLU A 128 7.70 17.06 -17.13
CA GLU A 128 8.04 18.42 -17.59
C GLU A 128 6.80 19.32 -17.75
N LYS A 129 5.66 18.75 -18.13
CA LYS A 129 4.37 19.46 -18.25
C LYS A 129 3.69 19.67 -16.90
N VAL A 130 3.84 18.72 -15.99
CA VAL A 130 3.28 18.81 -14.64
C VAL A 130 4.03 19.87 -13.84
N GLU A 131 5.35 19.96 -13.98
CA GLU A 131 6.19 20.91 -13.26
C GLU A 131 5.74 22.37 -13.46
N THR A 132 5.23 22.72 -14.63
CA THR A 132 4.68 24.07 -14.88
C THR A 132 3.39 24.35 -14.11
N ASP A 133 2.60 23.30 -13.84
CA ASP A 133 1.31 23.41 -13.14
C ASP A 133 1.48 23.32 -11.61
N ILE A 134 2.55 22.70 -11.10
CA ILE A 134 2.80 22.52 -9.65
C ILE A 134 2.73 23.86 -8.91
N ALA A 135 3.36 24.92 -9.43
CA ALA A 135 3.37 26.22 -8.77
C ALA A 135 1.95 26.80 -8.60
N LYS A 136 1.09 26.61 -9.62
CA LYS A 136 -0.30 27.05 -9.57
C LYS A 136 -1.11 26.24 -8.56
N ILE A 137 -0.99 24.91 -8.59
CA ILE A 137 -1.68 24.00 -7.67
C ILE A 137 -1.31 24.32 -6.22
N ASN A 138 -0.02 24.51 -5.96
CA ASN A 138 0.48 24.87 -4.65
C ASN A 138 -0.06 26.24 -4.20
N GLY A 139 -0.14 27.23 -5.11
CA GLY A 139 -0.76 28.52 -4.83
C GLY A 139 -2.26 28.42 -4.52
N ASP A 140 -3.00 27.58 -5.25
CA ASP A 140 -4.43 27.34 -5.01
C ASP A 140 -4.65 26.70 -3.63
N ILE A 141 -3.86 25.68 -3.28
CA ILE A 141 -3.86 25.05 -1.95
C ILE A 141 -3.52 26.08 -0.87
N GLU A 142 -2.44 26.85 -1.04
CA GLU A 142 -2.04 27.86 -0.07
C GLU A 142 -3.13 28.91 0.15
N SER A 143 -3.80 29.36 -0.93
CA SER A 143 -4.89 30.32 -0.85
C SER A 143 -6.11 29.75 -0.12
N ARG A 144 -6.43 28.46 -0.33
CA ARG A 144 -7.57 27.78 0.28
C ARG A 144 -7.39 27.60 1.79
N TYR A 145 -6.18 27.28 2.19
CA TYR A 145 -5.83 27.03 3.59
C TYR A 145 -5.13 28.22 4.26
N LYS A 146 -5.21 29.41 3.65
CA LYS A 146 -4.70 30.66 4.22
C LYS A 146 -5.43 30.95 5.54
N GLY A 147 -4.69 31.06 6.64
CA GLY A 147 -5.26 31.29 7.98
C GLY A 147 -5.39 30.04 8.85
N LEU A 148 -4.85 28.89 8.42
CA LEU A 148 -4.61 27.72 9.29
C LEU A 148 -3.52 27.97 10.37
N ASP A 149 -3.10 29.23 10.49
CA ASP A 149 -2.00 29.75 11.29
C ASP A 149 -2.22 29.57 12.80
N THR A 150 -3.46 29.34 13.22
CA THR A 150 -3.84 29.19 14.63
C THR A 150 -4.63 27.91 14.87
N ILE A 151 -4.06 27.00 15.67
CA ILE A 151 -4.85 26.01 16.40
C ILE A 151 -5.75 26.84 17.33
N THR A 152 -7.00 27.03 16.93
CA THR A 152 -7.93 27.91 17.65
C THR A 152 -8.53 27.21 18.86
N GLU A 153 -9.11 28.01 19.75
CA GLU A 153 -10.01 27.53 20.80
C GLU A 153 -11.32 26.95 20.25
N ALA A 154 -11.53 26.88 18.93
CA ALA A 154 -12.74 26.35 18.29
C ALA A 154 -12.53 24.93 17.74
N GLN A 155 -13.63 24.24 17.45
CA GLN A 155 -13.60 22.94 16.78
C GLN A 155 -13.12 23.08 15.33
N PRO A 156 -12.50 22.03 14.76
CA PRO A 156 -12.16 21.99 13.34
C PRO A 156 -13.42 22.16 12.48
N SER A 157 -13.30 22.95 11.42
CA SER A 157 -14.39 23.27 10.49
C SER A 157 -14.23 22.54 9.16
N GLU A 158 -15.32 22.41 8.40
CA GLU A 158 -15.34 21.84 7.03
C GLU A 158 -14.28 22.49 6.12
N LYS A 159 -14.02 23.79 6.27
CA LYS A 159 -13.01 24.53 5.48
C LYS A 159 -11.59 23.97 5.64
N MET A 160 -11.32 23.27 6.73
CA MET A 160 -10.02 22.65 7.03
C MET A 160 -9.93 21.22 6.50
N SER A 161 -11.03 20.68 5.96
CA SER A 161 -11.09 19.32 5.45
C SER A 161 -10.03 19.09 4.36
N ASN A 162 -9.46 17.89 4.35
CA ASN A 162 -8.56 17.45 3.29
C ASN A 162 -9.24 17.32 1.92
N TYR A 163 -10.58 17.28 1.90
CA TYR A 163 -11.37 17.21 0.68
C TYR A 163 -11.00 18.31 -0.31
N HIS A 164 -10.84 19.56 0.15
CA HIS A 164 -10.54 20.69 -0.74
C HIS A 164 -9.20 20.55 -1.44
N ALA A 165 -8.17 20.00 -0.78
CA ALA A 165 -6.90 19.72 -1.42
C ALA A 165 -7.02 18.61 -2.47
N ILE A 166 -7.75 17.53 -2.15
CA ILE A 166 -8.02 16.43 -3.09
C ILE A 166 -8.80 16.94 -4.30
N GLU A 167 -9.75 17.84 -4.08
CA GLU A 167 -10.56 18.48 -5.10
C GLU A 167 -9.71 19.35 -6.04
N ILE A 168 -8.87 20.25 -5.50
CA ILE A 168 -7.96 21.09 -6.29
C ILE A 168 -7.06 20.23 -7.19
N ILE A 169 -6.50 19.15 -6.63
CA ILE A 169 -5.65 18.22 -7.37
C ILE A 169 -6.43 17.48 -8.46
N ASN A 170 -7.64 17.01 -8.16
CA ASN A 170 -8.49 16.31 -9.14
C ASN A 170 -8.94 17.19 -10.31
N HIS A 171 -9.12 18.50 -10.08
CA HIS A 171 -9.51 19.46 -11.10
C HIS A 171 -8.35 19.82 -12.04
N ASN A 172 -7.09 19.60 -11.65
CA ASN A 172 -5.97 19.77 -12.55
C ASN A 172 -5.85 18.55 -13.49
N HIS A 173 -6.29 18.70 -14.74
CA HIS A 173 -6.27 17.63 -15.74
C HIS A 173 -4.87 17.08 -16.03
N THR A 174 -3.84 17.93 -16.04
CA THR A 174 -2.45 17.54 -16.33
C THR A 174 -1.91 16.61 -15.24
N LEU A 175 -2.03 17.03 -13.98
CA LEU A 175 -1.58 16.28 -12.81
C LEU A 175 -2.40 15.01 -12.62
N LYS A 176 -3.72 15.08 -12.79
CA LYS A 176 -4.58 13.90 -12.74
C LYS A 176 -4.19 12.87 -13.81
N GLY A 177 -3.98 13.31 -15.05
CA GLY A 177 -3.51 12.43 -16.13
C GLY A 177 -2.14 11.82 -15.84
N TYR A 178 -1.26 12.55 -15.17
CA TYR A 178 0.02 12.00 -14.71
C TYR A 178 -0.15 10.96 -13.59
N PHE A 179 -1.04 11.19 -12.62
CA PHE A 179 -1.35 10.20 -11.58
C PHE A 179 -2.01 8.95 -12.15
N ASP A 180 -2.87 9.09 -13.16
CA ASP A 180 -3.42 7.96 -13.90
C ASP A 180 -2.31 7.17 -14.60
N LEU A 181 -1.36 7.84 -15.27
CA LEU A 181 -0.19 7.19 -15.88
C LEU A 181 0.64 6.43 -14.83
N LEU A 182 0.93 7.08 -13.69
CA LEU A 182 1.69 6.47 -12.60
C LEU A 182 0.95 5.25 -12.04
N PHE A 183 -0.36 5.35 -11.85
CA PHE A 183 -1.21 4.24 -11.45
C PHE A 183 -1.12 3.08 -12.46
N GLN A 184 -1.24 3.34 -13.76
CA GLN A 184 -1.12 2.30 -14.79
C GLN A 184 0.26 1.65 -14.81
N MET A 185 1.34 2.41 -14.61
CA MET A 185 2.70 1.87 -14.52
C MET A 185 2.86 0.94 -13.33
N LEU A 186 2.41 1.35 -12.14
CA LEU A 186 2.48 0.52 -10.93
C LEU A 186 1.60 -0.73 -11.06
N LYS A 187 0.40 -0.60 -11.62
CA LYS A 187 -0.50 -1.71 -11.93
C LYS A 187 0.15 -2.68 -12.94
N PHE A 188 0.82 -2.17 -13.97
CA PHE A 188 1.51 -2.95 -14.97
C PHE A 188 2.67 -3.75 -14.37
N ILE A 189 3.50 -3.13 -13.52
CA ILE A 189 4.56 -3.81 -12.75
C ILE A 189 3.95 -4.94 -11.92
N CYS A 190 2.88 -4.63 -11.18
CA CYS A 190 2.20 -5.57 -10.30
C CYS A 190 1.69 -6.81 -11.04
N ILE A 191 0.91 -6.62 -12.10
CA ILE A 191 0.27 -7.71 -12.83
C ILE A 191 1.29 -8.55 -13.59
N SER A 192 2.27 -7.89 -14.21
CA SER A 192 3.25 -8.55 -15.09
C SER A 192 4.28 -9.34 -14.31
N LEU A 193 4.72 -8.81 -13.17
CA LEU A 193 5.83 -9.39 -12.42
C LEU A 193 5.40 -10.14 -11.17
N SER A 194 4.18 -9.98 -10.64
CA SER A 194 3.75 -10.73 -9.44
C SER A 194 3.89 -12.24 -9.64
N LYS A 195 4.57 -12.89 -8.68
CA LYS A 195 4.83 -14.34 -8.65
C LYS A 195 4.21 -14.95 -7.40
N ARG A 196 3.94 -16.26 -7.47
CA ARG A 196 3.54 -17.04 -6.30
C ARG A 196 4.72 -17.11 -5.32
N ASP A 197 4.44 -16.99 -4.03
CA ASP A 197 5.41 -17.31 -2.99
C ASP A 197 5.63 -18.84 -2.96
N GLU A 198 6.78 -19.29 -3.48
CA GLU A 198 7.14 -20.73 -3.54
C GLU A 198 7.51 -21.31 -2.17
N ASN A 199 7.77 -20.46 -1.17
CA ASN A 199 8.23 -20.86 0.17
C ASN A 199 7.08 -21.09 1.17
N LYS A 200 5.83 -20.82 0.78
CA LYS A 200 4.64 -21.11 1.59
C LYS A 200 3.89 -22.31 1.01
N GLU A 201 3.90 -23.44 1.73
CA GLU A 201 2.93 -24.51 1.48
C GLU A 201 1.51 -23.96 1.72
N PRO A 202 0.58 -24.13 0.77
CA PRO A 202 -0.77 -23.59 0.91
C PRO A 202 -1.53 -24.35 2.00
N ALA A 203 -2.05 -23.62 3.01
CA ALA A 203 -2.85 -24.23 4.06
C ALA A 203 -4.25 -24.63 3.55
N ASN A 204 -4.74 -24.00 2.46
CA ASN A 204 -6.04 -24.28 1.83
C ASN A 204 -6.04 -24.03 0.30
N ASN A 205 -7.03 -24.59 -0.41
CA ASN A 205 -7.18 -24.45 -1.87
C ASN A 205 -7.44 -23.01 -2.36
N ASP A 206 -7.99 -22.13 -1.52
CA ASP A 206 -8.26 -20.72 -1.85
C ASP A 206 -7.02 -19.81 -1.68
N GLU A 207 -6.02 -20.24 -0.91
CA GLU A 207 -4.70 -19.59 -0.80
C GLU A 207 -3.78 -19.86 -2.01
N LYS A 208 -4.22 -20.70 -2.96
CA LYS A 208 -3.43 -21.05 -4.16
C LYS A 208 -3.08 -19.86 -5.05
N ASN A 209 -3.67 -18.68 -4.92
CA ASN A 209 -3.36 -17.52 -5.76
C ASN A 209 -2.78 -16.31 -4.97
N THR A 210 -1.54 -16.47 -4.51
CA THR A 210 -0.72 -15.32 -4.07
C THR A 210 -0.34 -14.39 -5.22
N LYS A 211 -0.39 -14.85 -6.49
CA LYS A 211 -0.25 -13.99 -7.68
C LYS A 211 -1.38 -12.95 -7.74
N ILE A 212 -1.05 -11.70 -8.02
CA ILE A 212 -2.01 -10.64 -8.29
C ILE A 212 -2.43 -10.73 -9.76
N LYS A 213 -3.73 -10.67 -10.02
CA LYS A 213 -4.29 -10.75 -11.38
C LYS A 213 -5.03 -9.48 -11.76
N ILE A 214 -5.39 -9.36 -13.04
CA ILE A 214 -6.17 -8.21 -13.56
C ILE A 214 -7.52 -8.11 -12.84
N GLU A 215 -8.15 -9.25 -12.51
CA GLU A 215 -9.45 -9.28 -11.84
C GLU A 215 -9.41 -8.66 -10.44
N ASP A 216 -8.23 -8.64 -9.79
CA ASP A 216 -8.05 -7.98 -8.48
C ASP A 216 -8.19 -6.45 -8.56
N PHE A 217 -8.26 -5.88 -9.76
CA PHE A 217 -8.37 -4.43 -10.01
C PHE A 217 -9.76 -4.02 -10.55
N LEU A 218 -10.75 -4.90 -10.53
CA LEU A 218 -12.10 -4.62 -11.07
C LEU A 218 -12.98 -3.80 -10.12
N GLU A 219 -12.72 -3.88 -8.82
CA GLU A 219 -13.49 -3.18 -7.78
C GLU A 219 -12.55 -2.30 -6.95
N ASN A 220 -13.04 -1.15 -6.48
CA ASN A 220 -12.27 -0.21 -5.69
C ASN A 220 -12.74 -0.24 -4.23
N SER A 221 -12.10 -1.07 -3.40
CA SER A 221 -12.50 -1.30 -2.01
C SER A 221 -11.34 -1.37 -1.02
N VAL A 222 -11.66 -1.21 0.27
CA VAL A 222 -10.69 -1.33 1.38
C VAL A 222 -10.05 -2.72 1.43
N GLU A 223 -10.82 -3.77 1.15
CA GLU A 223 -10.34 -5.15 1.11
C GLU A 223 -9.30 -5.35 0.02
N ILE A 224 -9.51 -4.76 -1.16
CA ILE A 224 -8.58 -4.85 -2.29
C ILE A 224 -7.29 -4.10 -2.00
N ARG A 225 -7.38 -2.91 -1.39
CA ARG A 225 -6.20 -2.19 -0.88
C ARG A 225 -5.37 -3.08 0.03
N GLN A 226 -5.99 -3.74 1.01
CA GLN A 226 -5.28 -4.61 1.95
C GLN A 226 -4.66 -5.82 1.25
N LYS A 227 -5.39 -6.42 0.31
CA LYS A 227 -4.93 -7.56 -0.50
C LYS A 227 -3.69 -7.21 -1.34
N ILE A 228 -3.68 -6.06 -2.00
CA ILE A 228 -2.55 -5.62 -2.83
C ILE A 228 -1.33 -5.25 -1.96
N SER A 229 -1.57 -4.57 -0.84
CA SER A 229 -0.52 -4.06 0.06
C SER A 229 0.31 -5.17 0.70
N THR A 230 -0.33 -6.28 1.10
CA THR A 230 0.26 -7.30 1.99
C THR A 230 0.83 -8.53 1.29
N LYS A 231 0.55 -8.71 -0.02
CA LYS A 231 1.01 -9.86 -0.79
C LYS A 231 2.52 -9.87 -0.99
N TYR A 232 3.11 -11.07 -1.11
CA TYR A 232 4.53 -11.28 -1.43
C TYR A 232 4.96 -10.47 -2.66
N ILE A 233 6.13 -9.83 -2.57
CA ILE A 233 6.77 -9.05 -3.64
C ILE A 233 8.06 -9.79 -3.99
N ASN A 234 8.23 -10.15 -5.26
CA ASN A 234 9.49 -10.76 -5.70
C ASN A 234 10.54 -9.70 -6.06
N ILE A 235 11.79 -10.14 -6.19
CA ILE A 235 12.95 -9.27 -6.41
C ILE A 235 12.83 -8.46 -7.71
N GLN A 236 12.32 -9.06 -8.80
CA GLN A 236 12.15 -8.35 -10.09
C GLN A 236 11.10 -7.25 -9.97
N GLU A 237 9.96 -7.56 -9.36
CA GLU A 237 8.88 -6.59 -9.12
C GLU A 237 9.37 -5.42 -8.24
N GLN A 238 10.14 -5.71 -7.19
CA GLN A 238 10.74 -4.68 -6.35
C GLN A 238 11.75 -3.82 -7.12
N LEU A 239 12.60 -4.42 -7.95
CA LEU A 239 13.58 -3.69 -8.76
C LEU A 239 12.92 -2.63 -9.64
N TYR A 240 11.91 -3.01 -10.43
CA TYR A 240 11.25 -2.09 -11.36
C TYR A 240 10.43 -1.00 -10.67
N SER A 241 9.80 -1.32 -9.53
CA SER A 241 9.10 -0.32 -8.73
C SER A 241 10.06 0.65 -8.03
N ASP A 242 11.23 0.18 -7.59
CA ASP A 242 12.28 1.03 -7.03
C ASP A 242 12.90 1.94 -8.10
N ILE A 243 13.07 1.47 -9.34
CA ILE A 243 13.45 2.29 -10.49
C ILE A 243 12.39 3.38 -10.69
N LEU A 244 11.12 3.03 -10.88
CA LEU A 244 10.07 4.03 -11.08
C LEU A 244 10.05 5.06 -9.95
N ARG A 245 10.15 4.63 -8.69
CA ARG A 245 10.18 5.52 -7.52
C ARG A 245 11.31 6.56 -7.60
N SER A 246 12.50 6.20 -8.07
CA SER A 246 13.64 7.12 -8.10
C SER A 246 13.51 8.24 -9.15
N PHE A 247 12.58 8.12 -10.10
CA PHE A 247 12.33 9.14 -11.11
C PHE A 247 11.24 10.13 -10.69
N ILE A 248 10.55 9.92 -9.57
CA ILE A 248 9.47 10.80 -9.11
C ILE A 248 10.04 11.96 -8.28
N PRO A 249 9.87 13.23 -8.71
CA PRO A 249 10.29 14.39 -7.93
C PRO A 249 9.55 14.51 -6.60
N ASN A 250 10.20 15.12 -5.61
CA ASN A 250 9.64 15.29 -4.27
C ASN A 250 8.32 16.09 -4.25
N GLU A 251 8.21 17.15 -5.07
CA GLU A 251 6.99 17.95 -5.17
C GLU A 251 5.79 17.14 -5.68
N ILE A 252 6.05 16.23 -6.62
CA ILE A 252 5.03 15.30 -7.12
C ILE A 252 4.66 14.28 -6.04
N LEU A 253 5.63 13.78 -5.26
CA LEU A 253 5.34 12.88 -4.14
C LEU A 253 4.47 13.55 -3.07
N LYS A 254 4.68 14.84 -2.79
CA LYS A 254 3.83 15.62 -1.86
C LYS A 254 2.38 15.67 -2.34
N LEU A 255 2.16 16.04 -3.60
CA LEU A 255 0.81 16.12 -4.18
C LEU A 255 0.17 14.73 -4.32
N LEU A 256 0.95 13.70 -4.63
CA LEU A 256 0.48 12.32 -4.68
C LEU A 256 0.02 11.84 -3.29
N ALA A 257 0.75 12.19 -2.23
CA ALA A 257 0.36 11.87 -0.87
C ALA A 257 -0.98 12.50 -0.50
N LEU A 258 -1.24 13.75 -0.94
CA LEU A 258 -2.54 14.42 -0.75
C LEU A 258 -3.65 13.78 -1.58
N TYR A 259 -3.38 13.48 -2.85
CA TYR A 259 -4.33 12.87 -3.77
C TYR A 259 -4.87 11.53 -3.27
N CYS A 260 -3.99 10.73 -2.65
CA CYS A 260 -4.34 9.43 -2.12
C CYS A 260 -4.91 9.47 -0.69
N LEU A 261 -5.23 10.63 -0.11
CA LEU A 261 -5.92 10.69 1.18
C LEU A 261 -7.37 10.25 1.05
N THR A 262 -7.88 9.59 2.09
CA THR A 262 -9.32 9.36 2.25
C THR A 262 -9.96 10.68 2.70
N PRO A 263 -11.02 11.17 2.03
CA PRO A 263 -11.74 12.35 2.48
C PRO A 263 -12.17 12.20 3.94
N ASP A 264 -11.84 13.20 4.76
CA ASP A 264 -12.19 13.16 6.18
C ASP A 264 -13.70 13.31 6.40
N LYS A 265 -14.14 12.97 7.62
CA LYS A 265 -15.55 13.01 8.01
C LYS A 265 -16.15 14.43 8.06
N TYR A 266 -15.33 15.47 7.90
CA TYR A 266 -15.77 16.87 7.99
C TYR A 266 -16.16 17.43 6.63
N SER A 267 -15.89 16.71 5.54
CA SER A 267 -16.43 17.05 4.23
C SER A 267 -17.95 16.86 4.18
N GLU A 268 -18.66 17.90 3.77
CA GLU A 268 -20.11 17.82 3.49
C GLU A 268 -20.38 17.15 2.14
N ASN A 269 -19.42 17.19 1.21
CA ASN A 269 -19.53 16.59 -0.11
C ASN A 269 -18.86 15.20 -0.14
N LYS A 270 -19.54 14.20 -0.72
CA LYS A 270 -19.07 12.82 -0.86
C LYS A 270 -18.79 12.40 -2.30
N ASP A 271 -18.74 13.35 -3.23
CA ASP A 271 -18.55 13.06 -4.66
C ASP A 271 -17.17 12.47 -5.01
N LEU A 272 -16.16 12.66 -4.16
CA LEU A 272 -14.81 12.15 -4.40
C LEU A 272 -14.63 10.76 -3.78
N GLU A 273 -14.49 9.76 -4.65
CA GLU A 273 -14.14 8.40 -4.24
C GLU A 273 -12.64 8.30 -3.87
N THR A 274 -12.36 7.55 -2.81
CA THR A 274 -10.99 7.25 -2.39
C THR A 274 -10.34 6.25 -3.36
N PRO A 275 -9.14 6.50 -3.90
CA PRO A 275 -8.48 5.58 -4.82
C PRO A 275 -7.80 4.42 -4.07
N TYR A 276 -8.60 3.51 -3.47
CA TYR A 276 -8.13 2.41 -2.62
C TYR A 276 -7.12 1.49 -3.31
N ILE A 277 -7.34 1.18 -4.58
CA ILE A 277 -6.39 0.37 -5.36
C ILE A 277 -5.03 1.09 -5.45
N PHE A 278 -5.05 2.40 -5.70
CA PHE A 278 -3.83 3.19 -5.83
C PHE A 278 -3.10 3.27 -4.49
N GLN A 279 -3.81 3.52 -3.39
CA GLN A 279 -3.27 3.41 -2.03
C GLN A 279 -2.58 2.05 -1.82
N GLY A 280 -3.21 0.96 -2.28
CA GLY A 280 -2.65 -0.38 -2.18
C GLY A 280 -1.32 -0.55 -2.92
N LEU A 281 -1.20 0.02 -4.12
CA LEU A 281 0.03 0.02 -4.90
C LEU A 281 1.11 0.92 -4.26
N LEU A 282 0.74 2.09 -3.73
CA LEU A 282 1.64 2.97 -2.98
C LEU A 282 2.25 2.25 -1.78
N ASN A 283 1.42 1.53 -1.02
CA ASN A 283 1.83 0.75 0.14
C ASN A 283 2.74 -0.41 -0.26
N ARG A 284 2.33 -1.20 -1.28
CA ARG A 284 3.10 -2.32 -1.82
C ARG A 284 4.52 -1.92 -2.20
N TYR A 285 4.66 -0.82 -2.92
CA TYR A 285 5.96 -0.37 -3.44
C TYR A 285 6.68 0.65 -2.57
N LYS A 286 6.09 1.02 -1.42
CA LYS A 286 6.63 2.04 -0.50
C LYS A 286 7.01 3.30 -1.29
N LEU A 287 6.10 3.74 -2.14
CA LEU A 287 6.38 4.78 -3.14
C LEU A 287 6.72 6.11 -2.46
N LEU A 288 6.04 6.41 -1.35
CA LEU A 288 6.24 7.62 -0.56
C LEU A 288 7.45 7.54 0.40
N LYS A 289 8.27 6.49 0.34
CA LYS A 289 9.45 6.34 1.21
C LYS A 289 10.47 7.46 1.03
N GLN A 290 10.59 8.01 -0.18
CA GLN A 290 11.50 9.10 -0.50
C GLN A 290 10.88 10.49 -0.27
N LEU A 291 9.62 10.56 0.17
CA LEU A 291 8.96 11.83 0.46
C LEU A 291 9.74 12.57 1.54
N GLN A 292 10.34 13.69 1.16
CA GLN A 292 10.96 14.65 2.04
C GLN A 292 9.97 15.76 2.31
N LEU A 293 9.56 15.87 3.55
CA LEU A 293 8.81 17.03 4.01
C LEU A 293 9.81 17.89 4.77
N ASP A 294 10.08 19.11 4.27
CA ASP A 294 11.09 19.94 4.90
C ASP A 294 10.58 20.45 6.25
N LEU A 295 11.25 20.03 7.31
CA LEU A 295 11.04 20.57 8.66
C LEU A 295 12.01 21.71 8.96
N LYS A 296 12.98 21.99 8.07
CA LYS A 296 13.94 23.07 8.26
C LYS A 296 13.25 24.41 7.97
N THR A 297 13.12 25.18 9.04
CA THR A 297 13.08 26.64 9.01
C THR A 297 14.20 27.14 8.11
N SER A 298 13.88 27.82 7.01
CA SER A 298 14.90 28.54 6.25
C SER A 298 15.41 29.72 7.08
N GLU A 299 16.67 29.58 7.50
CA GLU A 299 17.74 30.58 7.48
C GLU A 299 17.36 32.04 7.79
N ILE A 300 17.65 32.45 9.03
CA ILE A 300 18.62 33.52 9.21
C ILE A 300 19.94 32.86 9.61
N LEU A 301 20.82 32.68 8.62
CA LEU A 301 22.26 32.63 8.82
C LEU A 301 22.67 33.91 9.55
N ASN A 302 23.03 33.79 10.83
CA ASN A 302 24.10 34.52 11.52
C ASN A 302 23.88 34.49 13.03
N SER A 303 24.30 33.40 13.68
CA SER A 303 25.04 33.41 14.95
C SER A 303 25.08 31.99 15.50
N GLU A 304 26.30 31.50 15.71
CA GLU A 304 26.55 30.35 16.55
C GLU A 304 25.87 30.58 17.92
N LYS A 305 25.30 29.52 18.49
CA LYS A 305 24.53 29.50 19.74
C LYS A 305 23.22 30.31 19.71
N ARG A 306 22.12 29.63 19.39
CA ARG A 306 20.86 29.78 20.13
C ARG A 306 19.96 28.56 19.98
N ILE A 307 19.51 28.08 21.13
CA ILE A 307 18.41 27.15 21.31
C ILE A 307 17.17 27.80 20.69
N LEU A 308 16.42 27.03 19.90
CA LEU A 308 15.16 27.41 19.25
C LEU A 308 14.28 28.19 20.24
N ASP A 309 14.16 29.51 20.05
CA ASP A 309 13.51 30.39 21.01
C ASP A 309 11.97 30.29 20.89
N SER A 310 11.30 30.36 22.02
CA SER A 310 9.85 30.23 22.19
C SER A 310 8.99 31.21 21.37
N SER A 311 9.61 32.26 20.81
CA SER A 311 9.01 33.28 19.95
C SER A 311 8.99 32.92 18.46
N GLU A 312 9.76 31.94 17.99
CA GLU A 312 9.75 31.50 16.58
C GLU A 312 8.59 30.53 16.26
N VAL A 313 7.79 30.19 17.28
CA VAL A 313 6.69 29.22 17.19
C VAL A 313 5.32 29.88 17.41
N GLU A 314 5.27 31.21 17.31
CA GLU A 314 4.03 31.99 17.50
C GLU A 314 3.09 31.93 16.29
N ASN A 315 3.49 31.28 15.19
CA ASN A 315 2.62 31.10 14.01
C ASN A 315 2.98 29.78 13.31
N PHE A 316 2.10 28.78 13.40
CA PHE A 316 2.33 27.45 12.83
C PHE A 316 2.64 27.57 11.33
N VAL A 317 2.06 28.54 10.61
CA VAL A 317 2.09 28.65 9.14
C VAL A 317 3.08 29.68 8.56
N LYS A 318 3.69 30.58 9.35
CA LYS A 318 4.29 31.81 8.79
C LYS A 318 5.57 31.68 7.95
N ASN A 319 6.41 30.66 8.17
CA ASN A 319 7.78 30.63 7.62
C ASN A 319 8.05 29.55 6.54
N ASN A 320 7.04 28.78 6.13
CA ASN A 320 7.03 27.96 4.89
C ASN A 320 5.60 27.36 4.74
N PRO A 321 4.62 28.13 4.23
CA PRO A 321 3.20 27.80 4.40
C PRO A 321 2.79 26.48 3.72
N GLN A 322 3.36 26.18 2.54
CA GLN A 322 2.95 25.03 1.73
C GLN A 322 3.28 23.69 2.37
N ASP A 323 4.55 23.44 2.72
CA ASP A 323 4.95 22.17 3.33
C ASP A 323 4.19 21.93 4.64
N LYS A 324 3.88 22.97 5.41
CA LYS A 324 3.13 22.86 6.66
C LYS A 324 1.64 22.59 6.48
N ILE A 325 1.02 23.15 5.45
CA ILE A 325 -0.35 22.78 5.04
C ILE A 325 -0.37 21.29 4.65
N ILE A 326 0.60 20.85 3.85
CA ILE A 326 0.72 19.45 3.44
C ILE A 326 0.93 18.53 4.66
N HIS A 327 1.78 18.92 5.60
CA HIS A 327 1.96 18.21 6.88
C HIS A 327 0.64 18.06 7.65
N PHE A 328 -0.13 19.14 7.76
CA PHE A 328 -1.43 19.14 8.43
C PHE A 328 -2.42 18.20 7.73
N LEU A 329 -2.53 18.32 6.40
CA LEU A 329 -3.46 17.53 5.61
C LEU A 329 -3.13 16.04 5.63
N ILE A 330 -1.84 15.65 5.58
CA ILE A 330 -1.45 14.25 5.70
C ILE A 330 -1.91 13.65 7.03
N LEU A 331 -1.90 14.42 8.13
CA LEU A 331 -2.34 13.93 9.44
C LEU A 331 -3.85 13.60 9.48
N THR A 332 -4.68 14.25 8.67
CA THR A 332 -6.14 14.02 8.63
C THR A 332 -6.53 12.60 8.17
N SER A 333 -5.68 11.94 7.39
CA SER A 333 -5.91 10.57 6.85
C SER A 333 -4.62 9.75 6.83
N TYR A 334 -3.74 9.94 7.82
CA TYR A 334 -2.44 9.25 7.81
C TYR A 334 -2.58 7.72 7.91
N LYS A 335 -3.62 7.19 8.56
CA LYS A 335 -3.79 5.75 8.76
C LYS A 335 -3.84 4.98 7.44
N ASP A 336 -4.40 5.58 6.39
CA ASP A 336 -4.53 4.95 5.08
C ASP A 336 -3.22 4.95 4.27
N THR A 337 -2.30 5.87 4.58
CA THR A 337 -1.02 6.05 3.88
C THR A 337 0.21 5.66 4.72
N ALA A 338 -0.01 5.20 5.96
CA ALA A 338 1.04 4.93 6.94
C ALA A 338 2.04 3.87 6.47
N ASP A 339 1.58 2.82 5.79
CA ASP A 339 2.43 1.74 5.30
C ASP A 339 3.38 2.21 4.18
N ALA A 340 2.89 3.03 3.25
CA ALA A 340 3.70 3.67 2.20
C ALA A 340 4.72 4.66 2.79
N LEU A 341 4.34 5.40 3.83
CA LEU A 341 5.17 6.39 4.51
C LEU A 341 6.14 5.77 5.55
N ARG A 342 5.93 4.50 5.92
CA ARG A 342 6.72 3.69 6.87
C ARG A 342 7.17 4.48 8.10
N GLU A 343 6.26 4.75 9.04
CA GLU A 343 6.50 5.54 10.27
C GLU A 343 7.63 6.57 10.07
N ASN A 344 7.48 7.44 9.07
CA ASN A 344 8.51 8.43 8.80
C ASN A 344 8.76 9.15 10.13
N SER A 345 10.02 9.20 10.58
CA SER A 345 10.38 9.87 11.84
C SER A 345 9.80 11.28 11.92
N ILE A 346 9.57 11.90 10.75
CA ILE A 346 8.85 13.16 10.54
C ILE A 346 7.41 13.09 11.05
N LEU A 347 6.59 12.09 10.68
CA LEU A 347 5.19 11.99 11.09
C LEU A 347 5.05 11.82 12.61
N LYS A 348 5.92 10.98 13.21
CA LYS A 348 5.97 10.81 14.67
C LYS A 348 6.33 12.13 15.38
N LYS A 349 7.32 12.86 14.84
CA LYS A 349 7.70 14.19 15.33
C LYS A 349 6.56 15.20 15.17
N LEU A 350 5.83 15.18 14.07
CA LEU A 350 4.70 16.08 13.80
C LEU A 350 3.57 15.88 14.79
N LYS A 351 3.16 14.61 15.03
CA LYS A 351 2.13 14.30 16.03
C LYS A 351 2.50 14.82 17.42
N SER A 352 3.74 14.53 17.85
CA SER A 352 4.25 15.00 19.14
C SER A 352 4.25 16.51 19.24
N LYS A 353 4.73 17.20 18.19
CA LYS A 353 4.85 18.67 18.16
C LYS A 353 3.49 19.35 18.12
N PHE A 354 2.52 18.78 17.39
CA PHE A 354 1.14 19.28 17.38
C PHE A 354 0.50 19.14 18.77
N ARG A 355 0.63 17.97 19.41
CA ARG A 355 0.11 17.72 20.77
C ARG A 355 0.67 18.73 21.76
N GLU A 356 1.98 18.90 21.80
CA GLU A 356 2.65 19.85 22.70
C GLU A 356 2.09 21.28 22.54
N LYS A 357 1.85 21.72 21.30
CA LYS A 357 1.30 23.05 21.02
C LYS A 357 -0.16 23.21 21.41
N LEU A 358 -0.97 22.19 21.14
CA LEU A 358 -2.37 22.18 21.57
C LEU A 358 -2.47 22.27 23.10
N ASP A 359 -1.64 21.50 23.81
CA ASP A 359 -1.57 21.54 25.27
C ASP A 359 -1.07 22.90 25.79
N GLN A 360 -0.06 23.50 25.16
CA GLN A 360 0.40 24.86 25.49
C GLN A 360 -0.71 25.90 25.29
N SER A 361 -1.46 25.84 24.19
CA SER A 361 -2.55 26.76 23.89
C SER A 361 -3.65 26.67 24.95
N ILE A 362 -4.09 25.44 25.28
CA ILE A 362 -5.10 25.18 26.30
C ILE A 362 -4.63 25.68 27.67
N ASN A 363 -3.39 25.36 28.06
CA ASN A 363 -2.82 25.82 29.34
C ASN A 363 -2.77 27.35 29.44
N ASN A 364 -2.45 28.03 28.33
CA ASN A 364 -2.47 29.49 28.27
C ASN A 364 -3.89 30.06 28.43
N CYS A 365 -4.91 29.42 27.82
CA CYS A 365 -6.31 29.83 27.99
C CYS A 365 -6.78 29.64 29.44
N ILE A 366 -6.42 28.50 30.06
CA ILE A 366 -6.71 28.21 31.47
C ILE A 366 -6.08 29.26 32.38
N LYS A 367 -4.83 29.62 32.11
CA LYS A 367 -4.12 30.65 32.88
C LYS A 367 -4.83 31.99 32.77
N LYS A 368 -5.13 32.46 31.55
CA LYS A 368 -5.86 33.72 31.31
C LYS A 368 -7.22 33.76 32.01
N TYR A 369 -7.96 32.65 31.97
CA TYR A 369 -9.24 32.52 32.67
C TYR A 369 -9.09 32.65 34.19
N LYS A 370 -8.14 31.91 34.78
CA LYS A 370 -7.86 31.97 36.23
C LYS A 370 -7.41 33.38 36.66
N ASP A 371 -6.55 34.02 35.87
CA ASP A 371 -6.08 35.38 36.13
C ASP A 371 -7.24 36.39 36.10
N SER A 372 -8.16 36.28 35.13
CA SER A 372 -9.37 37.11 35.05
C SER A 372 -10.31 36.90 36.24
N GLN A 373 -10.56 35.65 36.65
CA GLN A 373 -11.39 35.36 37.82
C GLN A 373 -10.76 35.87 39.12
N GLN A 374 -9.43 35.78 39.26
CA GLN A 374 -8.71 36.36 40.39
C GLN A 374 -8.85 37.88 40.44
N GLU A 375 -8.79 38.56 39.29
CA GLU A 375 -8.92 40.00 39.23
C GLU A 375 -10.34 40.47 39.58
N HIS A 376 -11.38 39.80 39.04
CA HIS A 376 -12.77 40.05 39.45
C HIS A 376 -12.94 39.84 40.97
N ARG A 377 -12.39 38.76 41.53
CA ARG A 377 -12.43 38.50 42.98
C ARG A 377 -11.79 39.62 43.78
N LYS A 378 -10.62 40.14 43.37
CA LYS A 378 -9.96 41.28 44.04
C LYS A 378 -10.85 42.53 43.99
N ILE A 379 -11.48 42.83 42.86
CA ILE A 379 -12.40 43.96 42.72
C ILE A 379 -13.58 43.81 43.67
N PHE A 380 -14.22 42.64 43.72
CA PHE A 380 -15.35 42.40 44.64
C PHE A 380 -14.93 42.46 46.12
N LEU A 381 -13.77 41.92 46.47
CA LEU A 381 -13.21 42.04 47.82
C LEU A 381 -12.93 43.49 48.20
N ARG A 382 -12.42 44.30 47.27
CA ARG A 382 -12.19 45.73 47.49
C ARG A 382 -13.51 46.46 47.74
N LYS A 383 -14.54 46.23 46.91
CA LYS A 383 -15.90 46.76 47.13
C LYS A 383 -16.47 46.34 48.50
N LEU A 384 -16.31 45.06 48.86
CA LEU A 384 -16.80 44.51 50.12
C LEU A 384 -16.10 45.15 51.33
N ASN A 385 -14.78 45.33 51.26
CA ASN A 385 -14.00 45.96 52.32
C ASN A 385 -14.37 47.42 52.48
N THR A 386 -14.51 48.17 51.38
CA THR A 386 -14.94 49.58 51.40
C THR A 386 -16.33 49.75 52.01
N LEU A 387 -17.29 48.88 51.67
CA LEU A 387 -18.63 48.94 52.27
C LEU A 387 -18.66 48.59 53.76
N ASN A 388 -17.73 47.76 54.22
CA ASN A 388 -17.62 47.35 55.63
C ASN A 388 -16.70 48.27 56.46
N ASP A 389 -15.99 49.20 55.83
CA ASP A 389 -15.10 50.12 56.52
C ASP A 389 -15.94 51.13 57.34
N PRO A 390 -15.81 51.13 58.69
CA PRO A 390 -16.53 52.08 59.53
C PRO A 390 -16.18 53.54 59.24
N PHE A 391 -14.97 53.81 58.73
CA PHE A 391 -14.52 55.17 58.43
C PHE A 391 -15.12 55.73 57.15
N GLU A 392 -15.46 54.87 56.19
CA GLU A 392 -16.06 55.28 54.91
C GLU A 392 -17.60 55.29 54.95
N TYR A 393 -18.21 54.73 56.00
CA TYR A 393 -19.67 54.55 56.12
C TYR A 393 -20.45 55.85 55.88
N LEU A 394 -20.05 56.94 56.53
CA LEU A 394 -20.75 58.23 56.44
C LEU A 394 -20.69 58.78 55.00
N HIS A 395 -19.52 58.67 54.37
CA HIS A 395 -19.27 59.20 53.03
C HIS A 395 -19.99 58.38 51.94
N ILE A 396 -19.99 57.05 52.06
CA ILE A 396 -20.73 56.18 51.13
C ILE A 396 -22.24 56.41 51.27
N SER A 397 -22.74 56.56 52.50
CA SER A 397 -24.15 56.84 52.78
C SER A 397 -24.60 58.16 52.15
N GLU A 398 -23.79 59.23 52.27
CA GLU A 398 -24.06 60.53 51.64
C GLU A 398 -24.08 60.45 50.11
N VAL A 399 -23.13 59.73 49.52
CA VAL A 399 -23.05 59.53 48.05
C VAL A 399 -24.24 58.72 47.54
N TYR A 400 -24.67 57.70 48.29
CA TYR A 400 -25.87 56.90 48.00
C TYR A 400 -27.15 57.75 48.08
N ASP A 401 -27.34 58.50 49.16
CA ASP A 401 -28.50 59.39 49.35
C ASP A 401 -28.59 60.43 48.24
N PHE A 402 -27.46 61.00 47.82
CA PHE A 402 -27.40 61.94 46.72
C PHE A 402 -27.79 61.27 45.39
N HIS A 403 -27.33 60.05 45.14
CA HIS A 403 -27.65 59.28 43.93
C HIS A 403 -29.15 58.98 43.83
N VAL A 404 -29.76 58.52 44.92
CA VAL A 404 -31.21 58.25 45.01
C VAL A 404 -32.02 59.53 44.84
N LYS A 405 -31.65 60.63 45.52
CA LYS A 405 -32.35 61.93 45.41
C LYS A 405 -32.26 62.54 44.03
N SER A 406 -31.12 62.40 43.36
CA SER A 406 -30.88 62.94 42.01
C SER A 406 -31.48 62.10 40.89
N LYS A 407 -32.02 60.91 41.18
CA LYS A 407 -32.51 59.94 40.19
C LYS A 407 -31.47 59.68 39.09
N SER A 408 -30.20 59.60 39.48
CA SER A 408 -29.10 59.42 38.55
C SER A 408 -29.24 58.10 37.79
N GLN A 409 -29.13 58.16 36.46
CA GLN A 409 -29.08 56.97 35.61
C GLN A 409 -27.67 56.40 35.46
N HIS A 410 -26.65 57.13 35.93
CA HIS A 410 -25.27 56.66 35.90
C HIS A 410 -24.99 55.75 37.10
N PRO A 411 -24.16 54.71 36.94
CA PRO A 411 -23.84 53.80 38.03
C PRO A 411 -23.17 54.55 39.20
N LEU A 412 -23.51 54.17 40.43
CA LEU A 412 -22.99 54.76 41.66
C LEU A 412 -21.46 54.57 41.72
N LYS A 413 -20.70 55.66 41.76
CA LYS A 413 -19.24 55.61 41.85
C LYS A 413 -18.75 56.10 43.19
N PHE A 414 -17.78 55.40 43.75
CA PHE A 414 -17.12 55.75 44.98
C PHE A 414 -15.60 55.59 44.78
N TYR A 415 -14.88 56.72 44.77
CA TYR A 415 -13.50 56.79 44.27
C TYR A 415 -13.39 56.19 42.86
N ASP A 416 -12.55 55.16 42.69
CA ASP A 416 -12.34 54.39 41.47
C ASP A 416 -13.26 53.15 41.36
N LEU A 417 -14.11 52.90 42.36
CA LEU A 417 -15.02 51.76 42.40
C LEU A 417 -16.40 52.12 41.87
N GLU A 418 -16.89 51.33 40.92
CA GLU A 418 -18.26 51.43 40.42
C GLU A 418 -19.15 50.39 41.10
N LEU A 419 -20.13 50.86 41.86
CA LEU A 419 -21.05 50.05 42.67
C LEU A 419 -22.33 49.68 41.91
N SER A 420 -22.20 49.04 40.73
CA SER A 420 -23.30 48.71 39.82
C SER A 420 -23.77 47.24 39.87
N ASP A 421 -23.31 46.45 40.84
CA ASP A 421 -23.59 45.01 40.93
C ASP A 421 -25.04 44.63 41.26
N ILE A 422 -25.84 45.58 41.76
CA ILE A 422 -27.30 45.48 41.94
C ILE A 422 -27.94 46.84 41.61
N GLU A 423 -29.20 46.81 41.17
CA GLU A 423 -29.98 48.04 40.99
C GLU A 423 -30.21 48.75 42.32
N ILE A 424 -30.13 50.08 42.29
CA ILE A 424 -30.46 50.92 43.44
C ILE A 424 -31.99 51.07 43.47
N THR A 425 -32.61 50.36 44.41
CA THR A 425 -34.01 50.49 44.78
C THR A 425 -34.19 51.69 45.72
N ASN A 426 -35.42 52.21 45.89
CA ASN A 426 -35.74 53.29 46.86
C ASN A 426 -35.62 52.83 48.34
N ASP A 427 -34.76 51.86 48.62
CA ASP A 427 -34.48 51.36 49.96
C ASP A 427 -33.54 52.34 50.70
N ASP A 428 -33.60 52.33 52.03
CA ASP A 428 -32.61 53.01 52.86
C ASP A 428 -31.21 52.41 52.66
N PHE A 429 -30.17 53.22 52.95
CA PHE A 429 -28.78 52.85 52.69
C PHE A 429 -28.38 51.52 53.35
N ASP A 430 -28.80 51.24 54.59
CA ASP A 430 -28.43 50.01 55.29
C ASP A 430 -29.11 48.78 54.67
N THR A 431 -30.38 48.91 54.27
CA THR A 431 -31.09 47.85 53.54
C THR A 431 -30.42 47.55 52.19
N TRP A 432 -30.08 48.59 51.42
CA TRP A 432 -29.37 48.42 50.15
C TRP A 432 -27.96 47.84 50.36
N LYS A 433 -27.19 48.38 51.30
CA LYS A 433 -25.83 47.92 51.66
C LYS A 433 -25.83 46.44 52.02
N ASN A 434 -26.79 45.98 52.83
CA ASN A 434 -26.89 44.57 53.21
C ASN A 434 -27.23 43.66 52.02
N LYS A 435 -28.12 44.09 51.12
CA LYS A 435 -28.40 43.38 49.85
C LYS A 435 -27.15 43.34 48.96
N TYR A 436 -26.44 44.45 48.84
CA TYR A 436 -25.22 44.58 48.05
C TYR A 436 -24.11 43.66 48.56
N ILE A 437 -23.88 43.65 49.88
CA ILE A 437 -22.90 42.77 50.54
C ILE A 437 -23.23 41.30 50.29
N LYS A 438 -24.51 40.91 50.36
CA LYS A 438 -24.93 39.53 50.07
C LYS A 438 -24.57 39.14 48.63
N VAL A 439 -24.89 40.00 47.66
CA VAL A 439 -24.56 39.75 46.24
C VAL A 439 -23.06 39.72 46.00
N LEU A 440 -22.27 40.61 46.62
CA LEU A 440 -20.81 40.55 46.53
C LEU A 440 -20.24 39.25 47.09
N ARG A 441 -20.76 38.76 48.23
CA ARG A 441 -20.32 37.47 48.80
C ARG A 441 -20.63 36.32 47.86
N GLU A 442 -21.84 36.28 47.29
CA GLU A 442 -22.22 35.28 46.29
C GLU A 442 -21.32 35.34 45.05
N LYS A 443 -21.01 36.54 44.54
CA LYS A 443 -20.07 36.72 43.40
C LYS A 443 -18.64 36.29 43.73
N ILE A 444 -18.15 36.57 44.95
CA ILE A 444 -16.82 36.13 45.42
C ILE A 444 -16.75 34.61 45.50
N THR A 445 -17.76 33.96 46.11
CA THR A 445 -17.85 32.49 46.16
C THR A 445 -17.89 31.91 44.76
N THR A 446 -18.68 32.50 43.85
CA THR A 446 -18.76 32.08 42.45
C THR A 446 -17.38 32.19 41.75
N CYS A 447 -16.61 33.26 41.98
CA CYS A 447 -15.25 33.36 41.45
C CYS A 447 -14.31 32.29 42.02
N GLU A 448 -14.39 31.99 43.32
CA GLU A 448 -13.59 30.93 43.95
C GLU A 448 -13.94 29.54 43.43
N GLU A 449 -15.23 29.26 43.27
CA GLU A 449 -15.72 28.04 42.63
C GLU A 449 -15.24 27.95 41.18
N ASN A 450 -15.31 29.03 40.40
CA ASN A 450 -14.82 29.07 39.01
C ASN A 450 -13.30 28.87 38.88
N ILE A 451 -12.51 29.39 39.81
CA ILE A 451 -11.05 29.18 39.85
C ILE A 451 -10.70 27.71 40.11
N ASN A 452 -11.48 27.06 40.98
CA ASN A 452 -11.26 25.68 41.41
C ASN A 452 -11.98 24.63 40.54
N LYS A 453 -13.03 25.04 39.82
CA LYS A 453 -13.91 24.21 38.99
C LYS A 453 -14.27 24.97 37.72
N PRO A 454 -13.39 24.98 36.71
CA PRO A 454 -13.64 25.67 35.46
C PRO A 454 -14.73 24.90 34.68
N ASP A 455 -16.02 25.17 34.88
CA ASP A 455 -17.03 24.14 34.52
C ASP A 455 -17.49 24.21 33.05
N ILE A 456 -17.58 25.40 32.42
CA ILE A 456 -18.15 25.52 31.06
C ILE A 456 -17.08 25.77 30.00
N ASP A 457 -16.25 26.80 30.18
CA ASP A 457 -15.25 27.18 29.16
C ASP A 457 -14.10 26.17 29.06
N LEU A 458 -13.71 25.55 30.17
CA LEU A 458 -12.69 24.49 30.18
C LEU A 458 -13.23 23.21 29.56
N LYS A 459 -14.47 22.80 29.89
CA LYS A 459 -15.11 21.66 29.21
C LYS A 459 -15.22 21.91 27.72
N ARG A 460 -15.54 23.14 27.31
CA ARG A 460 -15.53 23.54 25.89
C ARG A 460 -14.13 23.38 25.28
N LEU A 461 -13.08 23.86 25.93
CA LEU A 461 -11.69 23.71 25.47
C LEU A 461 -11.24 22.24 25.41
N GLU A 462 -11.57 21.42 26.40
CA GLU A 462 -11.29 19.97 26.42
C GLU A 462 -12.04 19.24 25.30
N ASN A 463 -13.30 19.59 25.06
CA ASN A 463 -14.06 19.06 23.93
C ASN A 463 -13.43 19.45 22.59
N ASN A 464 -12.91 20.68 22.49
CA ASN A 464 -12.25 21.15 21.27
C ASN A 464 -10.89 20.46 21.08
N LYS A 465 -10.13 20.25 22.18
CA LYS A 465 -8.92 19.42 22.18
C LYS A 465 -9.20 18.04 21.60
N LYS A 466 -10.23 17.37 22.12
CA LYS A 466 -10.64 16.04 21.67
C LYS A 466 -11.04 16.04 20.20
N ALA A 467 -11.79 17.04 19.76
CA ALA A 467 -12.17 17.20 18.35
C ALA A 467 -10.95 17.38 17.44
N TRP A 468 -9.95 18.16 17.85
CA TRP A 468 -8.69 18.34 17.11
C TRP A 468 -7.84 17.08 17.03
N LEU A 469 -7.71 16.36 18.15
CA LEU A 469 -7.00 15.08 18.20
C LEU A 469 -7.67 14.04 17.30
N GLU A 470 -9.00 13.98 17.31
CA GLU A 470 -9.76 13.10 16.43
C GLU A 470 -9.60 13.51 14.96
N PHE A 471 -9.71 14.81 14.64
CA PHE A 471 -9.55 15.35 13.29
C PHE A 471 -8.19 15.00 12.66
N LEU A 472 -7.10 15.06 13.45
CA LEU A 472 -5.75 14.70 13.01
C LEU A 472 -5.37 13.24 13.29
N GLN A 473 -6.33 12.42 13.71
CA GLN A 473 -6.16 11.01 14.03
C GLN A 473 -5.05 10.75 15.08
N ILE A 474 -4.77 11.71 15.97
CA ILE A 474 -3.75 11.60 17.02
C ILE A 474 -4.39 10.95 18.26
N GLU A 475 -3.84 9.83 18.72
CA GLU A 475 -4.31 9.12 19.92
C GLU A 475 -4.13 9.98 21.17
N ASP A 476 -5.20 10.16 21.95
CA ASP A 476 -5.17 10.84 23.25
C ASP A 476 -4.68 9.86 24.32
N ASN A 477 -3.42 10.03 24.74
CA ASN A 477 -2.78 9.18 25.75
C ASN A 477 -3.05 9.67 27.17
#